data_AF-A0A821JNG2-F1
#
_entry.id   AF-A0A821JNG2-F1
#
_cell.length_a   1.000
_cell.length_b   1.000
_cell.length_c   1.000
_cell.angle_alpha   90.00
_cell.angle_beta   90.00
_cell.angle_gamma   90.00
#
_symmetry.space_group_name_H-M   'P 1'
#
loop_
_entity.id
_entity.type
_entity.pdbx_description
1 polymer ?
#
loop_
_entity_poly.entity_id
_entity_poly.type
_entity_poly.pdbx_seq_one_letter_code
_entity_poly.pdbx_strand_id
1 'polypeptide(L)'
;QIYHLETLEEDISIDNLIQIINSLPDLISIKIHSLSLAQSIDLLETKVDIHYSTINTNKITKVYLDNITGIEEIYFLMILCPNIEYLKIDWIGNINDQLFVENILKKINQECNDHFRLLCFHISAADDETIKNLEKIIHLKKLLLDYKIKRVLDNIYLEWK
;
A
#
# COMPACT_ATOMS: atom_id res chain seq x y z
N GLN A 1 20.27 -15.32 -2.58
CA GLN A 1 19.08 -15.10 -1.74
C GLN A 1 18.31 -13.93 -2.35
N ILE A 2 17.03 -14.12 -2.65
CA ILE A 2 16.20 -13.09 -3.30
C ILE A 2 15.53 -12.28 -2.17
N TYR A 3 15.88 -11.01 -2.08
CA TYR A 3 15.34 -10.08 -1.06
C TYR A 3 14.35 -9.07 -1.67
N HIS A 4 14.32 -8.98 -3.00
CA HIS A 4 13.42 -8.12 -3.75
C HIS A 4 12.79 -8.88 -4.92
N LEU A 5 11.47 -8.73 -5.07
CA LEU A 5 10.71 -9.25 -6.19
C LEU A 5 10.10 -8.07 -6.95
N GLU A 6 10.19 -8.11 -8.28
CA GLU A 6 9.52 -7.17 -9.18
C GLU A 6 8.73 -7.95 -10.22
N THR A 7 7.44 -7.65 -10.37
CA THR A 7 6.62 -8.19 -11.47
C THR A 7 6.70 -7.22 -12.65
N LEU A 8 7.07 -7.74 -13.82
CA LEU A 8 7.28 -6.95 -15.04
C LEU A 8 5.99 -7.01 -15.87
N GLU A 9 5.14 -5.99 -15.72
CA GLU A 9 4.05 -5.62 -16.63
C GLU A 9 2.78 -6.49 -16.65
N GLU A 10 2.81 -7.74 -16.16
CA GLU A 10 1.59 -8.57 -16.08
C GLU A 10 0.87 -8.42 -14.73
N ASP A 11 -0.47 -8.42 -14.80
CA ASP A 11 -1.34 -8.54 -13.64
C ASP A 11 -1.02 -9.84 -12.90
N ILE A 12 -0.60 -9.73 -11.64
CA ILE A 12 -0.41 -10.91 -10.80
C ILE A 12 -1.73 -11.27 -10.11
N SER A 13 -2.10 -12.55 -10.12
CA SER A 13 -3.20 -13.04 -9.30
C SER A 13 -2.79 -13.14 -7.83
N ILE A 14 -3.74 -12.97 -6.93
CA ILE A 14 -3.51 -13.15 -5.48
C ILE A 14 -2.87 -14.51 -5.16
N ASP A 15 -3.38 -15.58 -5.75
CA ASP A 15 -2.91 -16.94 -5.46
C ASP A 15 -1.45 -17.11 -5.89
N ASN A 16 -1.06 -16.54 -7.04
CA ASN A 16 0.32 -16.56 -7.50
C ASN A 16 1.23 -15.73 -6.59
N LEU A 17 0.78 -14.55 -6.16
CA LEU A 17 1.55 -13.70 -5.25
C LEU A 17 1.82 -14.42 -3.91
N ILE A 18 0.81 -15.06 -3.33
CA ILE A 18 0.95 -15.83 -2.10
C ILE A 18 1.92 -17.00 -2.27
N GLN A 19 1.85 -17.73 -3.39
CA GLN A 19 2.78 -18.83 -3.67
C GLN A 19 4.23 -18.35 -3.79
N ILE A 20 4.45 -17.19 -4.41
CA ILE A 20 5.79 -16.60 -4.54
C ILE A 20 6.33 -16.20 -3.17
N ILE A 21 5.54 -15.51 -2.35
CA ILE A 21 5.95 -15.10 -1.00
C ILE A 21 6.31 -16.32 -0.14
N ASN A 22 5.49 -17.39 -0.19
CA ASN A 22 5.78 -18.64 0.50
C ASN A 22 7.08 -19.31 0.04
N SER A 23 7.41 -19.17 -1.24
CA SER A 23 8.63 -19.74 -1.82
C SER A 23 9.87 -18.89 -1.50
N LEU A 24 9.69 -17.64 -1.07
CA LEU A 24 10.74 -16.65 -0.83
C LEU A 24 10.64 -16.10 0.61
N PRO A 25 10.98 -16.90 1.65
CA PRO A 25 10.78 -16.52 3.06
C PRO A 25 11.63 -15.33 3.53
N ASP A 26 12.68 -14.95 2.79
CA ASP A 26 13.57 -13.83 3.10
C ASP A 26 13.28 -12.59 2.25
N LEU A 27 12.14 -12.55 1.57
CA LEU A 27 11.69 -11.41 0.80
C LEU A 27 11.41 -10.22 1.75
N ILE A 28 12.06 -9.08 1.48
CA ILE A 28 11.93 -7.84 2.27
C ILE A 28 11.12 -6.81 1.49
N SER A 29 11.22 -6.82 0.17
CA SER A 29 10.53 -5.87 -0.69
C SER A 29 9.84 -6.52 -1.88
N ILE A 30 8.63 -6.08 -2.16
CA ILE A 30 7.87 -6.48 -3.34
C ILE A 30 7.47 -5.26 -4.14
N LYS A 31 7.67 -5.32 -5.45
CA LYS A 31 7.13 -4.37 -6.41
C LYS A 31 6.18 -5.10 -7.34
N ILE A 32 4.94 -4.67 -7.33
CA ILE A 32 3.85 -5.26 -8.09
C ILE A 32 3.42 -4.22 -9.10
N HIS A 33 3.45 -4.59 -10.39
CA HIS A 33 2.94 -3.71 -11.42
C HIS A 33 1.44 -3.48 -11.27
N SER A 34 0.66 -4.56 -11.21
CA SER A 34 -0.80 -4.54 -11.08
C SER A 34 -1.27 -5.82 -10.38
N LEU A 35 -2.34 -5.73 -9.59
CA LEU A 35 -2.91 -6.85 -8.84
C LEU A 35 -4.32 -7.17 -9.34
N SER A 36 -4.55 -8.39 -9.81
CA SER A 36 -5.87 -8.81 -10.26
C SER A 36 -6.74 -9.30 -9.09
N LEU A 37 -7.77 -8.52 -8.74
CA LEU A 37 -8.79 -8.89 -7.75
C LEU A 37 -10.01 -9.61 -8.33
N ALA A 38 -9.98 -10.01 -9.61
CA ALA A 38 -11.14 -10.48 -10.39
C ALA A 38 -11.87 -11.71 -9.81
N GLN A 39 -11.39 -12.30 -8.72
CA GLN A 39 -11.98 -13.45 -8.05
C GLN A 39 -12.12 -13.31 -6.52
N SER A 40 -11.80 -12.15 -5.91
CA SER A 40 -11.46 -12.10 -4.47
C SER A 40 -12.28 -11.19 -3.57
N ILE A 41 -13.33 -10.52 -4.07
CA ILE A 41 -14.15 -9.62 -3.24
C ILE A 41 -14.87 -10.39 -2.10
N ASP A 42 -15.27 -11.65 -2.33
CA ASP A 42 -15.81 -12.55 -1.29
C ASP A 42 -14.72 -13.26 -0.43
N LEU A 43 -13.44 -13.01 -0.69
CA LEU A 43 -12.31 -13.83 -0.18
C LEU A 43 -11.38 -13.11 0.79
N LEU A 44 -11.53 -11.79 0.99
CA LEU A 44 -10.73 -11.04 1.96
C LEU A 44 -10.95 -11.54 3.41
N GLU A 45 -12.13 -12.04 3.74
CA GLU A 45 -12.38 -12.69 5.03
C GLU A 45 -12.05 -14.19 4.99
N THR A 46 -12.37 -14.88 3.88
CA THR A 46 -12.37 -16.35 3.84
C THR A 46 -11.03 -17.00 3.40
N LYS A 47 -10.22 -16.35 2.55
CA LYS A 47 -8.90 -16.88 2.10
C LYS A 47 -7.75 -16.47 3.02
N VAL A 48 -7.90 -15.38 3.76
CA VAL A 48 -6.90 -14.94 4.76
C VAL A 48 -6.73 -16.04 5.83
N ASP A 49 -7.83 -16.66 6.26
CA ASP A 49 -7.86 -17.83 7.15
C ASP A 49 -7.02 -19.02 6.64
N ILE A 50 -7.02 -19.27 5.33
CA ILE A 50 -6.33 -20.42 4.71
C ILE A 50 -4.81 -20.19 4.61
N HIS A 51 -4.36 -18.92 4.60
CA HIS A 51 -2.95 -18.55 4.43
C HIS A 51 -2.32 -17.85 5.65
N TYR A 52 -2.94 -17.98 6.84
CA TYR A 52 -2.46 -17.36 8.08
C TYR A 52 -0.97 -17.60 8.39
N SER A 53 -0.44 -18.78 8.04
CA SER A 53 0.96 -19.10 8.27
C SER A 53 1.91 -18.25 7.43
N THR A 54 1.53 -17.91 6.19
CA THR A 54 2.30 -17.04 5.28
C THR A 54 2.29 -15.59 5.74
N ILE A 55 1.12 -15.12 6.19
CA ILE A 55 0.91 -13.75 6.65
C ILE A 55 1.81 -13.44 7.85
N ASN A 56 1.83 -14.33 8.84
CA ASN A 56 2.55 -14.07 10.09
C ASN A 56 4.06 -14.34 10.04
N THR A 57 4.60 -14.84 8.92
CA THR A 57 6.02 -15.23 8.83
C THR A 57 6.82 -14.46 7.78
N ASN A 58 6.16 -13.75 6.87
CA ASN A 58 6.89 -12.96 5.89
C ASN A 58 7.54 -11.71 6.52
N LYS A 59 8.68 -11.32 5.96
CA LYS A 59 9.53 -10.21 6.43
C LYS A 59 9.39 -8.98 5.55
N ILE A 60 8.31 -8.88 4.78
CA ILE A 60 8.12 -7.83 3.79
C ILE A 60 7.83 -6.52 4.54
N THR A 61 8.72 -5.55 4.40
CA THR A 61 8.58 -4.21 4.99
C THR A 61 8.34 -3.14 3.94
N LYS A 62 8.59 -3.44 2.66
CA LYS A 62 8.46 -2.46 1.56
C LYS A 62 7.59 -3.02 0.44
N VAL A 63 6.51 -2.31 0.14
CA VAL A 63 5.59 -2.66 -0.94
C VAL A 63 5.51 -1.50 -1.91
N TYR A 64 5.58 -1.81 -3.21
CA TYR A 64 5.42 -0.87 -4.30
C TYR A 64 4.31 -1.39 -5.19
N LEU A 65 3.33 -0.54 -5.52
CA LEU A 65 2.21 -0.88 -6.38
C LEU A 65 2.06 0.20 -7.46
N ASP A 66 2.34 -0.16 -8.71
CA ASP A 66 2.51 0.82 -9.80
C ASP A 66 1.19 1.21 -10.50
N ASN A 67 0.21 0.30 -10.57
CA ASN A 67 -1.05 0.52 -11.25
C ASN A 67 -2.21 0.02 -10.39
N ILE A 68 -2.76 0.94 -9.59
CA ILE A 68 -3.89 0.62 -8.70
C ILE A 68 -5.20 0.82 -9.44
N THR A 69 -6.06 -0.21 -9.43
CA THR A 69 -7.42 -0.09 -9.97
C THR A 69 -8.47 0.18 -8.88
N GLY A 70 -8.19 -0.23 -7.64
CA GLY A 70 -9.09 -0.05 -6.49
C GLY A 70 -8.36 -0.01 -5.16
N ILE A 71 -8.99 0.59 -4.16
CA ILE A 71 -8.40 0.72 -2.81
C ILE A 71 -8.32 -0.64 -2.09
N GLU A 72 -9.13 -1.59 -2.51
CA GLU A 72 -9.17 -2.97 -2.03
C GLU A 72 -7.83 -3.70 -2.24
N GLU A 73 -7.08 -3.34 -3.29
CA GLU A 73 -5.75 -3.91 -3.57
C GLU A 73 -4.75 -3.54 -2.48
N ILE A 74 -4.79 -2.27 -2.06
CA ILE A 74 -3.95 -1.77 -0.97
C ILE A 74 -4.28 -2.51 0.32
N TYR A 75 -5.56 -2.68 0.61
CA TYR A 75 -6.02 -3.36 1.82
C TYR A 75 -5.59 -4.82 1.84
N PHE A 76 -5.71 -5.51 0.71
CA PHE A 76 -5.21 -6.87 0.58
C PHE A 76 -3.71 -6.96 0.86
N LEU A 77 -2.90 -6.05 0.31
CA LEU A 77 -1.46 -6.05 0.54
C LEU A 77 -1.07 -5.74 1.98
N MET A 78 -1.82 -4.87 2.66
CA MET A 78 -1.63 -4.60 4.09
C MET A 78 -1.91 -5.83 4.96
N ILE A 79 -2.92 -6.63 4.60
CA ILE A 79 -3.21 -7.91 5.28
C ILE A 79 -2.12 -8.94 4.97
N LEU A 80 -1.69 -9.03 3.71
CA LEU A 80 -0.68 -10.00 3.28
C LEU A 80 0.70 -9.72 3.89
N CYS A 81 1.05 -8.45 4.06
CA CYS A 81 2.35 -7.99 4.55
C CYS A 81 2.17 -7.21 5.87
N PRO A 82 1.91 -7.89 6.99
CA PRO A 82 1.57 -7.21 8.24
C PRO A 82 2.72 -6.36 8.79
N ASN A 83 3.97 -6.64 8.41
CA ASN A 83 5.15 -5.88 8.85
C ASN A 83 5.50 -4.72 7.90
N ILE A 84 4.56 -4.29 7.04
CA ILE A 84 4.80 -3.19 6.11
C ILE A 84 5.18 -1.91 6.86
N GLU A 85 6.34 -1.36 6.52
CA GLU A 85 6.82 -0.07 7.03
C GLU A 85 6.67 1.03 5.98
N TYR A 86 6.78 0.64 4.70
CA TYR A 86 6.76 1.51 3.55
C TYR A 86 5.84 1.00 2.44
N LEU A 87 4.96 1.87 1.97
CA LEU A 87 4.10 1.63 0.82
C LEU A 87 4.29 2.75 -0.20
N LYS A 88 4.69 2.41 -1.42
CA LYS A 88 4.66 3.31 -2.57
C LYS A 88 3.52 2.93 -3.49
N ILE A 89 2.75 3.93 -3.89
CA ILE A 89 1.61 3.80 -4.78
C ILE A 89 1.80 4.73 -5.95
N ASP A 90 1.73 4.21 -7.16
CA ASP A 90 1.50 5.05 -8.33
C ASP A 90 0.00 4.97 -8.70
N TRP A 91 -0.71 6.05 -8.39
CA TRP A 91 -2.15 6.15 -8.63
C TRP A 91 -2.40 6.77 -9.99
N ILE A 92 -3.14 6.05 -10.85
CA ILE A 92 -3.46 6.47 -12.23
C ILE A 92 -4.96 6.83 -12.35
N GLY A 93 -5.74 6.68 -11.28
CA GLY A 93 -7.20 6.78 -11.34
C GLY A 93 -7.76 8.21 -11.38
N ASN A 94 -8.97 8.35 -11.95
CA ASN A 94 -9.72 9.60 -12.09
C ASN A 94 -10.40 10.12 -10.79
N ILE A 95 -10.16 9.47 -9.65
CA ILE A 95 -10.73 9.90 -8.36
C ILE A 95 -9.90 11.08 -7.85
N ASN A 96 -10.54 12.05 -7.20
CA ASN A 96 -9.88 13.16 -6.53
C ASN A 96 -8.80 12.63 -5.55
N ASP A 97 -7.54 13.01 -5.78
CA ASP A 97 -6.37 12.61 -4.99
C ASP A 97 -6.58 12.77 -3.48
N GLN A 98 -7.30 13.83 -3.07
CA GLN A 98 -7.62 14.09 -1.68
C GLN A 98 -8.49 13.00 -1.05
N LEU A 99 -9.51 12.55 -1.79
CA LEU A 99 -10.42 11.51 -1.34
C LEU A 99 -9.69 10.16 -1.29
N PHE A 100 -8.81 9.91 -2.26
CA PHE A 100 -7.98 8.72 -2.30
C PHE A 100 -7.05 8.62 -1.07
N VAL A 101 -6.25 9.67 -0.82
CA VAL A 101 -5.36 9.73 0.34
C VAL A 101 -6.14 9.63 1.65
N GLU A 102 -7.28 10.32 1.76
CA GLU A 102 -8.14 10.22 2.94
C GLU A 102 -8.60 8.80 3.22
N ASN A 103 -9.06 8.07 2.21
CA ASN A 103 -9.57 6.72 2.39
C ASN A 103 -8.46 5.76 2.83
N ILE A 104 -7.27 5.88 2.24
CA ILE A 104 -6.10 5.08 2.62
C ILE A 104 -5.74 5.36 4.08
N LEU A 105 -5.60 6.62 4.47
CA LEU A 105 -5.23 6.99 5.84
C LEU A 105 -6.27 6.54 6.88
N LYS A 106 -7.56 6.64 6.55
CA LYS A 106 -8.62 6.11 7.43
C LYS A 106 -8.47 4.61 7.65
N LYS A 107 -8.22 3.85 6.59
CA LYS A 107 -8.01 2.41 6.72
C LYS A 107 -6.77 2.09 7.55
N ILE A 108 -5.67 2.79 7.29
CA ILE A 108 -4.43 2.63 8.04
C ILE A 108 -4.69 2.79 9.55
N ASN A 109 -5.43 3.83 9.94
CA ASN A 109 -5.79 4.04 11.35
C ASN A 109 -6.74 3.00 11.95
N GLN A 110 -7.53 2.33 11.13
CA GLN A 110 -8.53 1.35 11.58
C GLN A 110 -7.94 -0.05 11.73
N GLU A 111 -7.06 -0.43 10.81
CA GLU A 111 -6.69 -1.85 10.61
C GLU A 111 -5.20 -2.12 10.56
N CYS A 112 -4.35 -1.09 10.45
CA CYS A 112 -2.92 -1.32 10.32
C CYS A 112 -2.23 -1.41 11.69
N ASN A 113 -1.12 -2.13 11.73
CA ASN A 113 -0.32 -2.25 12.96
C ASN A 113 0.66 -1.07 13.13
N ASP A 114 1.29 -1.03 14.30
CA ASP A 114 2.25 0.00 14.73
C ASP A 114 3.55 0.05 13.92
N HIS A 115 3.73 -0.77 12.88
CA HIS A 115 4.94 -0.77 12.04
C HIS A 115 4.82 0.14 10.82
N PHE A 116 3.61 0.48 10.38
CA PHE A 116 3.46 1.27 9.17
C PHE A 116 3.76 2.75 9.44
N ARG A 117 4.78 3.30 8.79
CA ARG A 117 5.32 4.65 9.08
C ARG A 117 5.48 5.56 7.88
N LEU A 118 5.50 5.01 6.66
CA LEU A 118 5.78 5.78 5.47
C LEU A 118 4.87 5.40 4.30
N LEU A 119 4.02 6.33 3.89
CA LEU A 119 3.19 6.24 2.69
C LEU A 119 3.74 7.20 1.63
N CYS A 120 3.95 6.69 0.42
CA CYS A 120 4.33 7.47 -0.74
C CYS A 120 3.28 7.29 -1.81
N PHE A 121 2.81 8.40 -2.39
CA PHE A 121 1.96 8.37 -3.58
C PHE A 121 2.52 9.28 -4.66
N HIS A 122 2.48 8.81 -5.89
CA HIS A 122 2.70 9.64 -7.06
C HIS A 122 1.41 10.36 -7.42
N ILE A 123 1.46 11.69 -7.45
CA ILE A 123 0.39 12.55 -7.98
C ILE A 123 1.00 13.36 -9.10
N SER A 124 0.54 13.12 -10.33
CA SER A 124 1.03 13.84 -11.50
C SER A 124 0.81 15.34 -11.34
N ALA A 125 1.86 16.13 -11.56
CA ALA A 125 1.84 17.59 -11.42
C ALA A 125 1.51 18.07 -9.99
N ALA A 126 1.88 17.30 -8.96
CA ALA A 126 1.77 17.73 -7.58
C ALA A 126 2.55 19.03 -7.33
N ASP A 127 1.86 20.04 -6.83
CA ASP A 127 2.44 21.34 -6.48
C ASP A 127 2.31 21.63 -4.97
N ASP A 128 2.73 22.81 -4.56
CA ASP A 128 2.66 23.20 -3.15
C ASP A 128 1.22 23.38 -2.65
N GLU A 129 0.25 23.60 -3.55
CA GLU A 129 -1.16 23.67 -3.22
C GLU A 129 -1.74 22.28 -2.96
N THR A 130 -1.32 21.26 -3.71
CA THR A 130 -1.61 19.85 -3.40
C THR A 130 -1.19 19.51 -1.98
N ILE A 131 0.03 19.90 -1.56
CA ILE A 131 0.55 19.64 -0.21
C ILE A 131 -0.30 20.33 0.85
N LYS A 132 -0.59 21.63 0.71
CA LYS A 132 -1.40 22.38 1.68
C LYS A 132 -2.80 21.78 1.85
N ASN A 133 -3.40 21.32 0.76
CA ASN A 133 -4.71 20.70 0.80
C ASN A 133 -4.68 19.35 1.53
N LEU A 134 -3.64 18.54 1.31
CA LEU A 134 -3.43 17.30 2.06
C LEU A 134 -3.21 17.56 3.55
N GLU A 135 -2.35 18.51 3.91
CA GLU A 135 -2.13 18.91 5.32
C GLU A 135 -3.44 19.32 5.98
N LYS A 136 -4.24 20.15 5.29
CA LYS A 136 -5.55 20.60 5.78
C LYS A 136 -6.50 19.44 6.03
N ILE A 137 -6.57 18.47 5.12
CA ILE A 137 -7.46 17.30 5.28
C ILE A 137 -6.99 16.41 6.43
N ILE A 138 -5.69 16.10 6.49
CA ILE A 138 -5.10 15.28 7.55
C ILE A 138 -5.36 15.93 8.92
N HIS A 139 -5.17 17.24 9.03
CA HIS A 139 -5.41 17.98 10.26
C HIS A 139 -6.90 18.04 10.64
N LEU A 140 -7.77 18.47 9.73
CA LEU A 140 -9.21 18.65 10.01
C LEU A 140 -9.90 17.33 10.36
N LYS A 141 -9.51 16.24 9.68
CA LYS A 141 -10.09 14.91 9.88
C LYS A 141 -9.31 14.06 10.90
N LYS A 142 -8.24 14.61 11.49
CA LYS A 142 -7.37 13.94 12.47
C LYS A 142 -6.89 12.57 11.97
N LEU A 143 -6.43 12.53 10.71
CA LEU A 143 -6.06 11.29 10.03
C LEU A 143 -4.66 10.78 10.41
N LEU A 144 -3.76 11.63 10.91
CA LEU A 144 -2.45 11.21 11.39
C LEU A 144 -2.02 12.12 12.54
N LEU A 145 -1.23 11.58 13.46
CA LEU A 145 -0.55 12.33 14.51
C LEU A 145 0.96 12.34 14.22
N ASP A 146 1.65 13.40 14.65
CA ASP A 146 3.11 13.55 14.55
C ASP A 146 3.70 13.25 13.16
N TYR A 147 2.98 13.67 12.11
CA TYR A 147 3.33 13.40 10.72
C TYR A 147 4.18 14.51 10.10
N LYS A 148 4.84 14.17 9.00
CA LYS A 148 5.55 15.09 8.11
C LYS A 148 5.13 14.80 6.67
N ILE A 149 4.95 15.85 5.88
CA ILE A 149 4.75 15.74 4.43
C ILE A 149 6.00 16.26 3.73
N LYS A 150 6.50 15.50 2.75
CA LYS A 150 7.60 15.92 1.89
C LYS A 150 7.25 15.67 0.43
N ARG A 151 7.45 16.68 -0.43
CA ARG A 151 7.36 16.55 -1.88
C ARG A 151 8.75 16.35 -2.49
N VAL A 152 8.89 15.37 -3.38
CA VAL A 152 10.09 15.17 -4.22
C VAL A 152 9.62 14.91 -5.64
N LEU A 153 9.75 15.92 -6.49
CA LEU A 153 9.13 15.92 -7.83
C LEU A 153 7.61 15.68 -7.68
N ASP A 154 7.06 14.70 -8.39
CA ASP A 154 5.65 14.30 -8.34
C ASP A 154 5.33 13.28 -7.24
N ASN A 155 6.31 12.90 -6.41
CA ASN A 155 6.09 11.99 -5.29
C ASN A 155 5.84 12.78 -4.01
N ILE A 156 4.79 12.41 -3.29
CA ILE A 156 4.46 12.94 -1.98
C ILE A 156 4.65 11.84 -0.94
N TYR A 157 5.45 12.14 0.06
CA TYR A 157 5.79 11.26 1.17
C TYR A 157 5.07 11.75 2.43
N LEU A 158 4.29 10.88 3.05
CA LEU A 158 3.72 11.03 4.38
C LEU A 158 4.46 10.10 5.33
N GLU A 159 5.17 10.68 6.31
CA GLU A 159 5.90 9.94 7.35
C GLU A 159 5.28 10.24 8.71
N TRP A 160 5.07 9.24 9.57
CA TRP A 160 4.57 9.43 10.93
C TRP A 160 5.26 8.49 11.93
N LYS A 161 5.09 8.80 13.23
CA LYS A 161 5.72 8.09 14.35
C LYS A 161 4.83 7.07 15.01
#